data_AF-A0A0D6ASJ5-F1
#
_entry.id   AF-A0A0D6ASJ5-F1
#
_cell.length_a   1.000
_cell.length_b   1.000
_cell.length_c   1.000
_cell.angle_alpha   90.00
_cell.angle_beta   90.00
_cell.angle_gamma   90.00
#
_symmetry.space_group_name_H-M   'P 1'
#
loop_
_entity.id
_entity.type
_entity.pdbx_description
1 polymer ?
#
loop_
_entity_poly.entity_id
_entity_poly.type
_entity_poly.pdbx_seq_one_letter_code
_entity_poly.pdbx_strand_id
1 'polypeptide(L)' 'MRPYSLDLRQKIIHAREKQQCSIRQLAKNFGVAKSFVQKIIKQ' A
#
# COMPACT_ATOMS: atom_id res chain seq x y z
N MET A 1 -6.75 -6.03 -16.57
CA MET A 1 -5.90 -6.06 -15.36
C MET A 1 -6.67 -6.84 -14.30
N ARG A 2 -6.17 -7.98 -13.80
CA ARG A 2 -6.82 -8.62 -12.64
C ARG A 2 -6.86 -7.57 -11.52
N PRO A 3 -8.00 -7.30 -10.87
CA PRO A 3 -8.00 -6.39 -9.74
C PRO A 3 -7.04 -7.02 -8.74
N TYR A 4 -5.94 -6.32 -8.42
CA TYR A 4 -5.18 -6.63 -7.22
C TYR A 4 -6.20 -6.84 -6.12
N SER A 5 -6.19 -8.01 -5.50
CA SER A 5 -7.20 -8.42 -4.51
C SER A 5 -7.48 -7.23 -3.61
N LEU A 6 -8.75 -6.78 -3.57
CA LEU A 6 -9.19 -5.59 -2.83
C LEU A 6 -8.57 -5.53 -1.42
N ASP A 7 -8.39 -6.71 -0.82
CA ASP A 7 -7.72 -6.94 0.44
C ASP A 7 -6.32 -6.31 0.56
N LEU A 8 -5.48 -6.39 -0.48
CA LEU A 8 -4.11 -5.87 -0.43
C LEU A 8 -4.12 -4.34 -0.38
N ARG A 9 -5.00 -3.71 -1.16
CA ARG A 9 -5.15 -2.25 -1.18
C ARG A 9 -5.69 -1.76 0.17
N GLN A 10 -6.74 -2.39 0.67
CA GLN A 10 -7.33 -2.06 1.97
C GLN A 10 -6.34 -2.24 3.11
N LYS A 11 -5.57 -3.34 3.13
CA LYS A 11 -4.53 -3.56 4.15
C LYS A 11 -3.43 -2.50 4.10
N ILE A 12 -3.00 -2.06 2.92
CA ILE A 12 -2.00 -0.99 2.74
C ILE A 12 -2.53 0.35 3.29
N ILE A 13 -3.78 0.69 3.01
CA ILE A 13 -4.42 1.93 3.50
C ILE A 13 -4.55 1.88 5.02
N HIS A 14 -5.12 0.80 5.58
CA HIS A 14 -5.24 0.62 7.02
C HIS A 14 -3.89 0.66 7.75
N ALA A 15 -2.86 0.02 7.18
CA ALA A 15 -1.52 0.06 7.76
C ALA A 15 -0.92 1.47 7.71
N ARG A 16 -1.20 2.26 6.66
CA ARG A 16 -0.77 3.66 6.61
C ARG A 16 -1.48 4.52 7.66
N GLU A 17 -2.79 4.35 7.80
CA GLU A 17 -3.60 5.09 8.79
C GLU A 17 -3.21 4.75 10.22
N LYS A 18 -3.02 3.46 10.54
CA LYS A 18 -2.65 3.02 11.89
C LYS A 18 -1.21 3.35 12.28
N GLN A 19 -0.27 3.27 11.34
CA GLN A 19 1.14 3.08 11.70
C GLN A 19 2.02 4.30 11.42
N GLN A 20 1.47 5.40 10.87
CA GLN A 20 2.20 6.61 10.43
C GLN A 20 3.53 6.27 9.70
N CYS A 21 3.56 5.14 8.99
CA CYS A 21 4.76 4.61 8.39
C CYS A 21 5.05 5.30 7.06
N SER A 22 6.33 5.43 6.74
CA SER A 22 6.74 5.96 5.45
C SER A 22 6.31 5.03 4.30
N ILE A 23 6.05 5.59 3.12
CA ILE A 23 5.68 4.83 1.91
C ILE A 23 6.72 3.73 1.59
N ARG A 24 8.01 3.98 1.88
CA ARG A 24 9.07 2.99 1.68
C ARG A 24 8.95 1.81 2.63
N GLN A 25 8.66 2.06 3.90
CA GLN A 25 8.45 0.99 4.89
C GLN A 25 7.21 0.17 4.54
N LEU A 26 6.11 0.82 4.15
CA LEU A 26 4.92 0.15 3.64
C LEU A 26 5.23 -0.73 2.43
N ALA A 27 5.95 -0.21 1.44
CA ALA A 27 6.36 -0.98 0.27
C ALA A 27 7.18 -2.23 0.66
N LYS A 28 8.14 -2.07 1.58
CA LYS A 28 8.99 -3.18 2.06
C LYS A 28 8.20 -4.22 2.85
N ASN A 29 7.30 -3.79 3.75
CA ASN A 29 6.50 -4.67 4.61
C ASN A 29 5.50 -5.50 3.79
N PHE A 30 4.95 -4.92 2.72
CA PHE A 30 3.99 -5.59 1.84
C PHE A 30 4.66 -6.26 0.64
N GLY A 31 5.98 -6.17 0.49
CA GLY A 31 6.71 -6.75 -0.66
C GLY A 31 6.29 -6.17 -2.01
N VAL A 32 5.79 -4.93 -2.03
CA VAL A 32 5.28 -4.26 -3.24
C VAL A 32 6.18 -3.09 -3.65
N ALA A 33 6.11 -2.71 -4.92
CA ALA A 33 6.84 -1.55 -5.40
C ALA A 33 6.37 -0.24 -4.73
N LYS A 34 7.29 0.69 -4.49
CA LYS A 34 6.96 2.03 -3.99
C LYS A 34 5.92 2.74 -4.88
N SER A 35 6.07 2.61 -6.19
CA SER A 35 5.16 3.18 -7.19
C SER A 35 3.73 2.64 -7.06
N PHE A 36 3.57 1.38 -6.62
CA PHE A 36 2.28 0.76 -6.38
C PHE A 36 1.58 1.39 -5.17
N VAL A 37 2.29 1.52 -4.05
CA VAL A 37 1.78 2.17 -2.83
C VAL A 37 1.47 3.65 -3.10
N GLN A 38 2.32 4.35 -3.85
CA GLN A 38 2.07 5.73 -4.26
C GLN A 38 0.81 5.86 -5.13
N LYS A 39 0.59 4.94 -6.07
CA LYS A 39 -0.62 4.94 -6.91
C LYS A 39 -1.88 4.76 -6.07
N ILE A 40 -1.86 3.92 -5.04
CA ILE A 40 -3.02 3.68 -4.15
C ILE A 40 -3.35 4.92 -3.31
N ILE A 41 -2.33 5.66 -2.86
CA ILE A 41 -2.49 6.78 -1.93
C ILE A 41 -2.81 8.09 -2.64
N LYS A 42 -2.35 8.23 -3.89
CA LYS A 42 -2.55 9.43 -4.71
C LYS A 42 -3.84 9.36 -5.55
N GLN A 43 -4.54 8.22 -5.52
CA GLN A 43 -5.84 8.03 -6.17
C GLN A 43 -6.95 8.60 -5.30
#